data_AF-A0A8T0S8M8-F1
#
_entry.id   AF-A0A8T0S8M8-F1
#
_cell.length_a   1.000
_cell.length_b   1.000
_cell.length_c   1.000
_cell.angle_alpha   90.00
_cell.angle_beta   90.00
_cell.angle_gamma   90.00
#
_symmetry.space_group_name_H-M   'P 1'
#
loop_
_entity.id
_entity.type
_entity.pdbx_description
1 polymer ?
#
loop_
_entity_poly.entity_id
_entity_poly.type
_entity_poly.pdbx_seq_one_letter_code
_entity_poly.pdbx_strand_id
1 'polypeptide(L)'
;MITCVANTSFCHGSPGKNFMLYMLDHMDKKIYVIDPSPIPSWCEGNAFRKYGKNLTHFSKSYMSAMNVQSSGWYEDIYKWSFRHEKEIVQDSEEGYSMGYLVLQYMSTWKNTQNTEICKDARTMRENFIIDVLASDLNAYWKLLPANVKDYLSRITDKNIK
;
A
#
# COMPACT_ATOMS: atom_id res chain seq x y z
N MET A 1 13.24 0.47 11.95
CA MET A 1 12.15 -0.43 11.47
C MET A 1 11.13 0.43 10.75
N ILE A 2 10.70 0.05 9.55
CA ILE A 2 9.64 0.73 8.79
C ILE A 2 8.38 -0.11 8.94
N THR A 3 7.29 0.52 9.40
CA THR A 3 5.99 -0.14 9.53
C THR A 3 5.07 0.37 8.41
N CYS A 4 4.53 -0.53 7.61
CA CYS A 4 3.55 -0.21 6.58
C CYS A 4 2.14 -0.39 7.14
N VAL A 5 1.29 0.63 6.99
CA VAL A 5 -0.12 0.55 7.35
C VAL A 5 -0.95 0.95 6.14
N ALA A 6 -1.60 -0.04 5.51
CA ALA A 6 -2.62 0.21 4.51
C ALA A 6 -3.92 0.59 5.22
N ASN A 7 -4.54 1.67 4.79
CA ASN A 7 -5.82 2.13 5.34
C ASN A 7 -6.85 2.28 4.21
N THR A 8 -8.09 1.90 4.50
CA THR A 8 -9.23 2.17 3.64
C THR A 8 -10.02 3.32 4.25
N SER A 9 -10.13 4.42 3.53
CA SER A 9 -10.98 5.54 3.96
C SER A 9 -12.28 5.55 3.17
N PHE A 10 -13.41 5.46 3.85
CA PHE A 10 -14.69 5.87 3.28
C PHE A 10 -14.77 7.39 3.33
N CYS A 11 -14.43 8.07 2.23
CA CYS A 11 -14.81 9.46 2.05
C CYS A 11 -16.32 9.49 1.79
N HIS A 12 -17.11 10.14 2.67
CA HIS A 12 -18.52 10.37 2.40
C HIS A 12 -18.68 11.16 1.09
N GLY A 13 -19.28 10.53 0.07
CA GLY A 13 -19.62 11.17 -1.20
C GLY A 13 -19.01 10.55 -2.47
N SER A 14 -18.14 9.54 -2.37
CA SER A 14 -17.61 8.84 -3.55
C SER A 14 -17.90 7.34 -3.44
N PRO A 15 -18.50 6.70 -4.47
CA PRO A 15 -18.90 5.29 -4.42
C PRO A 15 -17.73 4.30 -4.50
N GLY A 16 -16.49 4.78 -4.65
CA GLY A 16 -15.27 3.96 -4.69
C GLY A 16 -14.63 3.74 -3.32
N LYS A 17 -14.02 2.57 -3.11
CA LYS A 17 -13.14 2.31 -1.96
C LYS A 17 -11.80 3.01 -2.18
N ASN A 18 -11.46 3.99 -1.36
CA ASN A 18 -10.15 4.65 -1.44
C ASN A 18 -9.11 3.87 -0.63
N PHE A 19 -8.04 3.43 -1.30
CA PHE A 19 -6.87 2.82 -0.67
C PHE A 19 -5.73 3.82 -0.60
N MET A 20 -5.10 3.91 0.57
CA MET A 20 -3.90 4.71 0.80
C MET A 20 -2.93 3.97 1.72
N LEU A 21 -1.65 4.31 1.63
CA LEU A 21 -0.58 3.72 2.43
C LEU A 21 0.07 4.79 3.31
N TYR A 22 0.14 4.50 4.60
CA TYR A 22 0.99 5.21 5.55
C TYR A 22 2.25 4.38 5.80
N MET A 23 3.42 4.99 5.62
CA MET A 23 4.70 4.37 5.96
C MET A 23 5.34 5.12 7.11
N LEU A 24 5.57 4.41 8.20
CA LEU A 24 6.08 4.98 9.44
C LEU A 24 7.58 4.68 9.53
N ASP A 25 8.39 5.74 9.39
CA ASP A 25 9.83 5.67 9.64
C ASP A 25 10.11 6.05 11.10
N HIS A 26 10.30 5.02 11.92
CA HIS A 26 10.55 5.18 13.35
C HIS A 26 11.89 5.82 13.67
N MET A 27 12.86 5.75 12.75
CA MET A 27 14.20 6.31 12.98
C MET A 27 14.18 7.81 12.78
N ASP A 28 13.63 8.25 11.65
CA ASP A 28 13.59 9.66 11.26
C ASP A 28 12.38 10.40 11.84
N LYS A 29 11.49 9.68 12.55
CA LYS A 29 10.21 10.19 13.05
C LYS A 29 9.43 10.87 11.92
N LYS A 30 9.21 10.12 10.84
CA LYS A 30 8.54 10.60 9.62
C LYS A 30 7.42 9.67 9.19
N ILE A 31 6.31 10.25 8.75
CA ILE A 31 5.20 9.56 8.12
C ILE A 31 5.20 9.94 6.64
N TYR A 32 5.30 8.92 5.81
CA TYR A 32 5.09 9.02 4.38
C TYR A 32 3.67 8.60 4.04
N VAL A 33 3.00 9.36 3.17
CA VAL A 33 1.68 9.04 2.65
C VAL A 33 1.77 8.85 1.14
N ILE A 34 1.38 7.65 0.71
CA ILE A 34 1.20 7.31 -0.70
C ILE A 34 -0.29 7.12 -0.93
N ASP A 35 -0.85 7.98 -1.77
CA ASP A 35 -2.28 8.04 -2.04
C ASP A 35 -2.47 8.25 -3.54
N PRO A 36 -2.93 7.21 -4.28
CA PRO A 36 -3.23 7.31 -5.70
C PRO A 36 -4.41 8.23 -6.03
N SER A 37 -5.16 8.72 -5.04
CA SER A 37 -6.24 9.67 -5.28
C SER A 37 -5.71 11.11 -5.39
N PRO A 38 -6.27 11.94 -6.29
CA PRO A 38 -5.82 13.31 -6.47
C PRO A 38 -5.88 14.11 -5.16
N ILE A 39 -4.97 15.08 -5.00
CA ILE A 39 -5.07 16.06 -3.93
C ILE A 39 -6.19 17.05 -4.30
N PRO A 40 -7.23 17.20 -3.49
CA PRO A 40 -8.28 18.18 -3.75
C PRO A 40 -7.72 19.60 -3.77
N SER A 41 -8.30 20.49 -4.59
CA SER A 41 -7.84 21.89 -4.72
C SER A 41 -7.81 22.64 -3.38
N TRP A 42 -8.75 22.37 -2.46
CA TRP A 42 -8.75 22.99 -1.12
C TRP A 42 -7.59 22.53 -0.21
N CYS A 43 -6.87 21.49 -0.60
CA CYS A 43 -5.64 21.00 0.03
C CYS A 43 -4.36 21.44 -0.70
N GLU A 44 -4.46 22.24 -1.76
CA GLU A 44 -3.29 22.68 -2.52
C GLU A 44 -2.28 23.42 -1.63
N GLY A 45 -0.98 23.17 -1.84
CA GLY A 45 0.11 23.68 -1.01
C GLY A 45 0.21 23.07 0.39
N ASN A 46 -0.82 22.37 0.88
CA ASN A 46 -0.79 21.69 2.18
C ASN A 46 -1.62 20.39 2.16
N ALA A 47 -1.02 19.33 1.61
CA ALA A 47 -1.63 18.02 1.49
C ALA A 47 -2.06 17.42 2.85
N PHE A 48 -1.42 17.81 3.96
CA PHE A 48 -1.78 17.35 5.31
C PHE A 48 -3.25 17.59 5.64
N ARG A 49 -3.87 18.65 5.08
CA ARG A 49 -5.30 18.97 5.29
C ARG A 49 -6.23 17.81 4.89
N LYS A 50 -5.86 17.03 3.87
CA LYS A 50 -6.63 15.85 3.42
C LYS A 50 -6.59 14.72 4.46
N TYR A 51 -5.44 14.56 5.13
CA TYR A 51 -5.15 13.39 5.96
C TYR A 51 -5.30 13.63 7.46
N GLY A 52 -5.24 14.87 7.94
CA GLY A 52 -5.12 15.21 9.36
C GLY A 52 -6.21 14.58 10.25
N LYS A 53 -7.46 14.51 9.77
CA LYS A 53 -8.55 13.84 10.50
C LYS A 53 -8.28 12.34 10.66
N ASN A 54 -7.92 11.65 9.59
CA ASN A 54 -7.65 10.20 9.64
C ASN A 54 -6.37 9.92 10.43
N LEU A 55 -5.34 10.75 10.25
CA LEU A 55 -4.07 10.62 10.96
C LEU A 55 -4.22 10.81 12.47
N THR A 56 -5.08 11.73 12.92
CA THR A 56 -5.39 11.89 14.35
C THR A 56 -5.97 10.61 14.95
N HIS A 57 -6.94 9.97 14.27
CA HIS A 57 -7.54 8.73 14.74
C HIS A 57 -6.55 7.58 14.70
N PHE A 58 -5.84 7.44 13.57
CA PHE A 58 -4.80 6.43 13.39
C PHE A 58 -3.70 6.56 14.45
N SER A 59 -3.21 7.76 14.77
CA SER A 59 -2.18 7.98 15.79
C SER A 59 -2.60 7.42 17.15
N LYS A 60 -3.84 7.68 17.58
CA LYS A 60 -4.37 7.16 18.85
C LYS A 60 -4.45 5.63 18.87
N SER A 61 -4.94 5.03 17.80
CA SER A 61 -5.02 3.57 17.67
C SER A 61 -3.64 2.93 17.62
N TYR A 62 -2.72 3.52 16.86
CA TYR A 62 -1.34 3.08 16.75
C TYR A 62 -0.61 3.13 18.10
N MET A 63 -0.74 4.26 18.80
CA MET A 63 -0.18 4.42 20.14
C MET A 63 -0.73 3.40 21.13
N SER A 64 -2.03 3.12 21.07
CA SER A 64 -2.65 2.09 21.93
C SER A 64 -2.09 0.70 21.63
N ALA A 65 -1.98 0.33 20.35
CA ALA A 65 -1.41 -0.96 19.94
C ALA A 65 0.08 -1.10 20.33
N MET A 66 0.88 -0.05 20.10
CA MET A 66 2.30 -0.06 20.46
C MET A 66 2.53 -0.12 21.95
N ASN A 67 1.68 0.48 22.77
CA ASN A 67 1.75 0.36 24.23
C ASN A 67 1.50 -1.08 24.72
N VAL A 68 0.63 -1.84 24.04
CA VAL A 68 0.44 -3.26 24.34
C VAL A 68 1.67 -4.07 23.95
N GLN A 69 2.25 -3.80 22.78
CA GLN A 69 3.41 -4.54 22.27
C GLN A 69 4.73 -4.20 22.99
N SER A 70 4.89 -2.95 23.40
CA SER A 70 6.10 -2.40 24.02
C SER A 70 5.71 -1.47 25.16
N SER A 71 5.63 -2.03 26.38
CA SER A 71 5.29 -1.28 27.59
C SER A 71 6.21 -0.06 27.76
N GLY A 72 5.64 1.13 27.91
CA GLY A 72 6.39 2.38 28.04
C GLY A 72 6.68 3.10 26.73
N TRP A 73 6.08 2.68 25.61
CA TRP A 73 6.13 3.43 24.36
C TRP A 73 5.14 4.62 24.38
N TYR A 74 5.65 5.85 24.45
CA TYR A 74 4.84 7.07 24.62
C TYR A 74 4.91 8.05 23.44
N GLU A 75 5.36 7.60 22.27
CA GLU A 75 5.49 8.49 21.13
C GLU A 75 4.13 8.83 20.50
N ASP A 76 3.96 10.10 20.15
CA ASP A 76 2.81 10.56 19.39
C ASP A 76 3.20 10.73 17.92
N ILE A 77 2.82 9.76 17.08
CA ILE A 77 3.15 9.78 15.66
C ILE A 77 2.49 10.96 14.92
N TYR A 78 1.45 11.57 15.49
CA TYR A 78 0.86 12.79 14.91
C TYR A 78 1.85 13.97 14.90
N LYS A 79 2.85 13.96 15.79
CA LYS A 79 3.92 14.97 15.86
C LYS A 79 5.09 14.67 14.94
N TRP A 80 5.11 13.51 14.29
CA TRP A 80 6.17 13.14 13.36
C TRP A 80 6.10 14.00 12.09
N SER A 81 7.24 14.17 11.42
CA SER A 81 7.32 14.90 10.16
C SER A 81 6.40 14.24 9.12
N PHE A 82 5.55 15.02 8.47
CA PHE A 82 4.64 14.53 7.44
C PHE A 82 5.23 14.75 6.04
N ARG A 83 5.12 13.73 5.18
CA ARG A 83 5.45 13.82 3.76
C ARG A 83 4.42 13.09 2.91
N HIS A 84 3.73 13.81 2.05
CA HIS A 84 2.98 13.22 0.94
C HIS A 84 3.96 12.97 -0.21
N GLU A 85 4.05 11.73 -0.68
CA GLU A 85 4.95 11.42 -1.80
C GLU A 85 4.48 12.07 -3.09
N LYS A 86 5.45 12.51 -3.89
CA LYS A 86 5.21 13.16 -5.17
C LYS A 86 5.24 12.11 -6.29
N GLU A 87 4.72 12.48 -7.45
CA GLU A 87 4.80 11.64 -8.67
C GLU A 87 4.12 10.26 -8.51
N ILE A 88 3.13 10.18 -7.61
CA ILE A 88 2.29 9.00 -7.47
C ILE A 88 1.37 8.89 -8.68
N VAL A 89 1.30 7.70 -9.26
CA VAL A 89 0.36 7.39 -10.35
C VAL A 89 -1.05 7.54 -9.81
N GLN A 90 -1.83 8.44 -10.43
CA GLN A 90 -3.21 8.64 -10.04
C GLN A 90 -4.09 7.56 -10.66
N ASP A 91 -5.05 7.05 -9.90
CA ASP A 91 -6.05 6.13 -10.44
C ASP A 91 -7.08 6.91 -11.26
N SER A 92 -7.09 6.68 -12.58
CA SER A 92 -8.05 7.27 -13.51
C SER A 92 -9.37 6.49 -13.61
N GLU A 93 -9.46 5.28 -13.05
CA GLU A 93 -10.59 4.35 -13.23
C GLU A 93 -11.43 4.23 -11.95
N GLU A 94 -12.16 5.28 -11.56
CA GLU A 94 -13.18 5.27 -10.47
C GLU A 94 -12.74 4.69 -9.11
N GLY A 95 -11.45 4.41 -8.90
CA GLY A 95 -10.88 3.79 -7.70
C GLY A 95 -10.66 2.27 -7.75
N TYR A 96 -10.83 1.61 -8.90
CA TYR A 96 -10.67 0.14 -8.99
C TYR A 96 -9.20 -0.33 -8.97
N SER A 97 -8.24 0.56 -9.20
CA SER A 97 -6.82 0.23 -9.30
C SER A 97 -6.00 0.68 -8.08
N MET A 98 -6.56 1.54 -7.22
CA MET A 98 -5.83 2.10 -6.06
C MET A 98 -5.20 1.04 -5.16
N GLY A 99 -5.88 -0.07 -4.90
CA GLY A 99 -5.34 -1.16 -4.07
C GLY A 99 -4.10 -1.81 -4.69
N TYR A 100 -4.12 -2.05 -6.00
CA TYR A 100 -2.99 -2.63 -6.73
C TYR A 100 -1.81 -1.65 -6.80
N LEU A 101 -2.08 -0.36 -7.02
CA LEU A 101 -1.06 0.68 -6.97
C LEU A 101 -0.38 0.74 -5.59
N VAL A 102 -1.18 0.74 -4.51
CA VAL A 102 -0.65 0.69 -3.14
C VAL A 102 0.24 -0.53 -2.92
N LEU A 103 -0.17 -1.72 -3.38
CA LEU A 103 0.65 -2.92 -3.26
C LEU A 103 1.98 -2.82 -4.02
N GLN A 104 1.97 -2.26 -5.23
CA GLN A 104 3.20 -2.01 -5.98
C GLN A 104 4.13 -1.07 -5.21
N TYR A 105 3.62 0.05 -4.69
CA TYR A 105 4.42 0.97 -3.88
C TYR A 105 4.95 0.35 -2.59
N MET A 106 4.19 -0.52 -1.94
CA MET A 106 4.68 -1.29 -0.79
C MET A 106 5.86 -2.19 -1.18
N SER A 107 5.77 -2.86 -2.33
CA SER A 107 6.80 -3.80 -2.80
C SER A 107 8.09 -3.12 -3.27
N THR A 108 7.99 -1.88 -3.78
CA THR A 108 9.13 -1.14 -4.33
C THR A 108 9.72 -0.11 -3.37
N TRP A 109 9.16 0.03 -2.16
CA TRP A 109 9.60 1.06 -1.23
C TRP A 109 11.08 0.93 -0.85
N LYS A 110 11.84 2.01 -1.10
CA LYS A 110 13.31 2.07 -0.91
C LYS A 110 14.06 0.93 -1.64
N ASN A 111 13.44 0.29 -2.63
CA ASN A 111 14.14 -0.62 -3.52
C ASN A 111 15.10 0.21 -4.40
N THR A 112 16.36 -0.20 -4.46
CA THR A 112 17.40 0.46 -5.27
C THR A 112 17.32 0.06 -6.73
N GLN A 113 16.63 -1.03 -7.05
CA GLN A 113 16.28 -1.39 -8.41
C GLN A 113 15.12 -0.51 -8.84
N ASN A 114 15.28 0.16 -9.98
CA ASN A 114 14.30 1.10 -10.53
C ASN A 114 13.12 0.31 -11.14
N THR A 115 12.30 -0.30 -10.28
CA THR A 115 11.11 -1.05 -10.71
C THR A 115 10.03 -0.05 -11.10
N GLU A 116 9.74 -0.02 -12.40
CA GLU A 116 8.67 0.83 -12.94
C GLU A 116 7.31 0.38 -12.38
N ILE A 117 6.50 1.34 -11.91
CA ILE A 117 5.13 1.10 -11.49
C ILE A 117 4.27 0.82 -12.72
N CYS A 118 3.67 -0.36 -12.79
CA CYS A 118 2.71 -0.69 -13.84
C CYS A 118 1.46 0.17 -13.69
N LYS A 119 1.07 0.85 -14.77
CA LYS A 119 -0.08 1.77 -14.81
C LYS A 119 -1.30 1.18 -15.50
N ASP A 120 -1.10 0.13 -16.30
CA ASP A 120 -2.19 -0.55 -16.99
C ASP A 120 -2.98 -1.41 -15.99
N ALA A 121 -4.24 -1.06 -15.79
CA ALA A 121 -5.09 -1.67 -14.77
C ALA A 121 -5.30 -3.16 -15.00
N ARG A 122 -5.40 -3.59 -16.26
CA ARG A 122 -5.55 -5.00 -16.61
C ARG A 122 -4.28 -5.78 -16.26
N THR A 123 -3.13 -5.29 -16.69
CA THR A 123 -1.82 -5.91 -16.44
C THR A 123 -1.53 -5.98 -14.94
N MET A 124 -1.82 -4.92 -14.17
CA MET A 124 -1.69 -4.94 -12.71
C MET A 124 -2.48 -6.09 -12.07
N ARG A 125 -3.73 -6.29 -12.50
CA ARG A 125 -4.61 -7.35 -11.96
C ARG A 125 -4.13 -8.75 -12.36
N GLU A 126 -3.72 -8.92 -13.62
CA GLU A 126 -3.17 -10.17 -14.12
C GLU A 126 -1.90 -10.55 -13.36
N ASN A 127 -0.95 -9.62 -13.23
CA ASN A 127 0.29 -9.82 -12.47
C ASN A 127 0.02 -10.16 -11.01
N PHE A 128 -0.89 -9.44 -10.34
CA PHE A 128 -1.24 -9.73 -8.95
C PHE A 128 -1.76 -11.16 -8.75
N ILE A 129 -2.64 -11.64 -9.63
CA ILE A 129 -3.15 -13.01 -9.54
C ILE A 129 -2.05 -14.03 -9.81
N ILE A 130 -1.16 -13.77 -10.78
CA ILE A 130 0.00 -14.62 -11.05
C ILE A 130 0.89 -14.70 -9.81
N ASP A 131 1.23 -13.57 -9.19
CA ASP A 131 2.06 -13.49 -7.99
C ASP A 131 1.44 -14.26 -6.82
N VAL A 132 0.14 -14.11 -6.59
CA VAL A 132 -0.59 -14.84 -5.53
C VAL A 132 -0.58 -16.35 -5.80
N LEU A 133 -0.87 -16.77 -7.03
CA LEU A 133 -0.95 -18.18 -7.38
C LEU A 133 0.41 -18.87 -7.37
N ALA A 134 1.45 -18.19 -7.84
CA ALA A 134 2.82 -18.69 -7.93
C ALA A 134 3.65 -18.46 -6.65
N SER A 135 3.09 -17.77 -5.65
CA SER A 135 3.75 -17.57 -4.37
C SER A 135 4.06 -18.89 -3.69
N ASP A 136 5.27 -19.03 -3.14
CA ASP A 136 5.66 -20.23 -2.38
C ASP A 136 4.89 -20.33 -1.05
N LEU A 137 4.24 -19.24 -0.63
CA LEU A 137 3.35 -19.18 0.53
C LEU A 137 1.90 -19.57 0.19
N ASN A 138 1.58 -19.87 -1.08
CA ASN A 138 0.27 -20.32 -1.47
C ASN A 138 0.00 -21.74 -0.91
N ALA A 139 -0.68 -21.80 0.23
CA ALA A 139 -1.04 -23.06 0.90
C ALA A 139 -1.87 -24.00 0.01
N TYR A 140 -2.55 -23.46 -1.01
CA TYR A 140 -3.39 -24.21 -1.92
C TYR A 140 -2.67 -24.62 -3.22
N TRP A 141 -1.36 -24.36 -3.35
CA TRP A 141 -0.58 -24.77 -4.53
C TRP A 141 -0.82 -26.23 -4.90
N LYS A 142 -0.83 -27.13 -3.90
CA LYS A 142 -1.06 -28.57 -4.12
C LYS A 142 -2.44 -28.87 -4.72
N LEU A 143 -3.45 -28.07 -4.42
CA LEU A 143 -4.82 -28.22 -4.93
C LEU A 143 -5.03 -27.60 -6.31
N LEU A 144 -4.09 -26.79 -6.81
CA LEU A 144 -4.24 -26.22 -8.14
C LEU A 144 -4.27 -27.33 -9.22
N PRO A 145 -5.15 -27.21 -10.24
CA PRO A 145 -5.18 -28.11 -11.38
C PRO A 145 -3.82 -28.22 -12.07
N ALA A 146 -3.52 -29.40 -12.62
CA ALA A 146 -2.22 -29.68 -13.25
C ALA A 146 -1.91 -28.72 -14.43
N ASN A 147 -2.91 -28.39 -15.24
CA ASN A 147 -2.78 -27.43 -16.34
C ASN A 147 -2.46 -26.00 -15.86
N VAL A 148 -3.01 -25.59 -14.71
CA VAL A 148 -2.70 -24.28 -14.11
C VAL A 148 -1.25 -24.24 -13.61
N LYS A 149 -0.80 -25.31 -12.94
CA LYS A 149 0.60 -25.42 -12.49
C LYS A 149 1.58 -25.39 -13.66
N ASP A 150 1.30 -26.15 -14.71
CA ASP A 150 2.11 -26.16 -15.94
C ASP A 150 2.16 -24.76 -16.57
N TYR A 151 1.02 -24.09 -16.72
CA TYR A 151 0.97 -22.72 -17.24
C TYR A 151 1.79 -21.74 -16.38
N LEU A 152 1.61 -21.75 -15.05
CA LEU A 152 2.35 -20.88 -14.15
C LEU A 152 3.86 -21.10 -14.23
N SER A 153 4.31 -22.36 -14.35
CA SER A 153 5.74 -22.68 -14.47
C SER A 153 6.39 -22.06 -15.71
N ARG A 154 5.64 -21.95 -16.82
CA ARG A 154 6.10 -21.39 -18.10
C ARG A 154 6.23 -19.87 -18.08
N ILE A 155 5.42 -19.17 -17.27
CA ILE A 155 5.37 -17.71 -17.27
C ILE A 155 6.13 -17.06 -16.10
N THR A 156 6.51 -17.84 -15.08
CA THR A 156 7.19 -17.33 -13.88
C THR A 156 8.67 -17.71 -13.80
N ASP A 157 9.21 -18.39 -14.82
CA ASP A 157 10.57 -18.96 -14.85
C ASP A 157 10.91 -19.85 -13.62
N LYS A 158 9.91 -20.28 -12.84
CA LYS A 158 10.06 -21.25 -11.76
C LYS A 158 10.09 -22.65 -12.38
N ASN A 159 11.30 -23.10 -12.74
CA ASN A 159 11.54 -24.48 -13.14
C ASN A 159 11.00 -25.44 -12.06
N ILE A 160 10.07 -26.30 -12.44
CA ILE A 160 9.54 -27.38 -11.58
C ILE A 160 10.72 -28.33 -11.30
N LYS A 161 11.20 -28.35 -10.05
CA LYS A 161 12.07 -29.42 -9.54
C LYS A 161 11.24 -30.49 -8.87
#